data_AF-A0A965LZ22-F1
#
_entry.id   AF-A0A965LZ22-F1
#
_cell.length_a   1.000
_cell.length_b   1.000
_cell.length_c   1.000
_cell.angle_alpha   90.00
_cell.angle_beta   90.00
_cell.angle_gamma   90.00
#
_symmetry.space_group_name_H-M   'P 1'
#
loop_
_entity.id
_entity.type
_entity.pdbx_description
1 polymer ?
#
loop_
_entity_poly.entity_id
_entity_poly.type
_entity_poly.pdbx_seq_one_letter_code
_entity_poly.pdbx_strand_id
1 'polypeptide(L)'
;RIDVPAQGKRPLRKIYCLDDGELRHVEDKLRKDGIRDGTWSISRFKGLGEMNAEQLWETTMNPDTRRLLRVSLGSFDRAATTERFTMLMGKGEAQARRSWLETHGHEVEADI
;
A
#
# COMPACT_ATOMS: atom_id res chain seq x y z
N ARG A 1 -2.72 6.28 -8.04
CA ARG A 1 -2.82 6.00 -9.50
C ARG A 1 -2.26 7.20 -10.24
N ILE A 2 -1.40 6.96 -11.23
CA ILE A 2 -0.88 7.97 -12.13
C ILE A 2 -1.43 7.69 -13.52
N ASP A 3 -2.11 8.68 -14.10
CA ASP A 3 -2.59 8.63 -15.47
C ASP A 3 -1.66 9.45 -16.36
N VAL A 4 -0.98 8.75 -17.26
CA VAL A 4 -0.02 9.36 -18.18
C VAL A 4 -0.67 9.43 -19.56
N PRO A 5 -0.87 10.63 -20.13
CA PRO A 5 -1.47 10.77 -21.44
C PRO A 5 -0.59 10.17 -22.53
N ALA A 6 -1.20 9.85 -23.67
CA ALA A 6 -0.46 9.38 -24.84
C ALA A 6 0.50 10.47 -25.33
N GLN A 7 1.73 10.09 -25.65
CA GLN A 7 2.75 11.02 -26.16
C GLN A 7 3.51 10.38 -27.33
N GLY A 8 3.35 10.97 -28.53
CA GLY A 8 3.92 10.44 -29.76
C GLY A 8 3.41 9.02 -30.05
N LYS A 9 4.33 8.04 -30.08
CA LYS A 9 4.00 6.62 -30.31
C LYS A 9 3.64 5.85 -29.02
N ARG A 10 3.74 6.48 -27.85
CA ARG A 10 3.47 5.82 -26.56
C ARG A 10 1.97 5.94 -26.24
N PRO A 11 1.26 4.82 -26.01
CA PRO A 11 -0.16 4.85 -25.66
C PRO A 11 -0.37 5.42 -24.26
N LEU A 12 -1.64 5.69 -23.92
CA LEU A 12 -2.05 6.07 -22.57
C LEU A 12 -1.68 4.96 -21.58
N ARG A 13 -1.07 5.33 -20.44
CA ARG A 13 -0.62 4.38 -19.42
C ARG A 13 -1.28 4.73 -18.09
N LYS A 14 -1.87 3.72 -17.44
CA LYS A 14 -2.36 3.77 -16.06
C LYS A 14 -1.35 3.06 -15.18
N ILE A 15 -0.82 3.74 -14.17
CA ILE A 15 0.18 3.17 -13.25
C ILE A 15 -0.38 3.21 -11.84
N TYR A 16 -0.32 2.09 -11.12
CA TYR A 16 -0.74 1.98 -9.72
C TYR A 16 0.50 1.92 -8.84
N CYS A 17 0.48 2.69 -7.76
CA CYS A 17 1.55 2.80 -6.75
C CYS A 17 0.94 2.42 -5.40
N LEU A 18 1.60 1.56 -4.64
CA LEU A 18 1.16 1.10 -3.32
C LEU A 18 1.57 2.05 -2.19
N ASP A 19 2.78 2.60 -2.28
CA ASP A 19 3.38 3.49 -1.31
C ASP A 19 3.95 4.76 -1.98
N ASP A 20 4.36 5.72 -1.15
CA ASP A 20 4.92 6.98 -1.61
C ASP A 20 6.32 6.81 -2.23
N GLY A 21 7.03 5.72 -1.90
CA GLY A 21 8.30 5.37 -2.52
C GLY A 21 8.12 4.97 -3.99
N GLU A 22 7.16 4.10 -4.28
CA GLU A 22 6.77 3.72 -5.64
C GLU A 22 6.26 4.94 -6.43
N LEU A 23 5.48 5.82 -5.80
CA LEU A 23 5.02 7.06 -6.43
C LEU A 23 6.20 7.90 -6.91
N ARG A 24 7.14 8.24 -6.02
CA ARG A 24 8.34 9.02 -6.35
C ARG A 24 9.19 8.35 -7.42
N HIS A 25 9.35 7.02 -7.33
CA HIS A 25 10.10 6.26 -8.32
C HIS A 25 9.48 6.37 -9.73
N VAL A 26 8.15 6.28 -9.81
CA VAL A 26 7.45 6.40 -11.09
C VAL A 26 7.54 7.84 -11.61
N GLU A 27 7.37 8.86 -10.77
CA GLU A 27 7.54 10.26 -11.17
C GLU A 27 8.93 10.54 -11.74
N ASP A 28 9.99 10.08 -11.07
CA ASP A 28 11.37 10.23 -11.55
C ASP A 28 11.59 9.51 -12.88
N LYS A 29 10.95 8.35 -13.07
CA LYS A 29 10.98 7.63 -14.35
C LYS A 29 10.27 8.41 -15.46
N LEU A 30 9.12 9.02 -15.16
CA LEU A 30 8.38 9.83 -16.14
C LEU A 30 9.17 11.09 -16.54
N ARG A 31 9.85 11.73 -15.58
CA ARG A 31 10.77 12.85 -15.85
C ARG A 31 11.93 12.44 -16.75
N LYS A 32 12.58 11.30 -16.46
CA LYS A 32 13.66 10.74 -17.30
C LYS A 32 13.17 10.35 -18.70
N ASP A 33 11.92 9.93 -18.82
CA ASP A 33 11.24 9.67 -20.08
C ASP A 33 10.93 10.95 -20.91
N GLY A 34 11.27 12.13 -20.40
CA GLY A 34 11.06 13.42 -21.07
C GLY A 34 9.62 13.91 -20.99
N ILE A 35 8.80 13.35 -20.10
CA ILE A 35 7.44 13.79 -19.85
C ILE A 35 7.51 14.97 -18.89
N ARG A 36 6.83 16.06 -19.23
CA ARG A 36 6.88 17.29 -18.42
C ARG A 36 6.02 17.13 -17.16
N ASP A 37 6.53 17.66 -16.04
CA ASP A 37 5.76 17.79 -14.81
C ASP A 37 4.43 18.54 -15.08
N GLY A 38 3.33 18.02 -14.53
CA GLY A 38 1.97 18.51 -14.79
C GLY A 38 1.26 17.88 -15.99
N THR A 39 1.95 17.06 -16.79
CA THR A 39 1.33 16.33 -17.91
C THR A 39 0.58 15.09 -17.46
N TRP A 40 1.06 14.40 -16.41
CA TRP A 40 0.34 13.28 -15.79
C TRP A 40 -0.53 13.77 -14.63
N SER A 41 -1.64 13.08 -14.40
CA SER A 41 -2.49 13.33 -13.23
C SER A 41 -2.31 12.23 -12.19
N ILE A 42 -2.42 12.63 -10.93
CA ILE A 42 -2.32 11.72 -9.78
C ILE A 42 -3.68 11.67 -9.10
N SER A 43 -4.20 10.46 -8.92
CA SER A 43 -5.41 10.18 -8.14
C SER A 43 -5.06 9.31 -6.95
N ARG A 44 -5.32 9.83 -5.74
CA ARG A 44 -5.13 9.10 -4.48
C ARG A 44 -6.46 8.49 -4.06
N PHE A 45 -6.51 7.16 -3.98
CA PHE A 45 -7.66 6.44 -3.43
C PHE A 45 -7.58 6.48 -1.90
N LYS A 46 -8.63 6.93 -1.23
CA LYS A 46 -8.73 6.89 0.25
C LYS A 46 -9.26 5.56 0.75
N GLY A 47 -9.84 4.76 -0.12
CA GLY A 47 -10.30 3.40 0.17
C GLY A 47 -10.78 2.69 -1.09
N LEU A 48 -11.10 1.40 -0.96
CA LEU A 48 -11.52 0.57 -2.09
C LEU A 48 -12.85 1.01 -2.72
N GLY A 49 -13.72 1.69 -1.96
CA GLY A 49 -15.01 2.19 -2.45
C GLY A 49 -14.91 3.34 -3.45
N GLU A 50 -13.74 4.01 -3.54
CA GLU A 50 -13.48 5.05 -4.55
C GLU A 50 -12.98 4.47 -5.87
N MET A 51 -12.71 3.15 -5.91
CA MET A 51 -12.23 2.47 -7.09
C MET A 51 -13.39 1.88 -7.89
N ASN A 52 -13.35 2.05 -9.21
CA ASN A 52 -14.33 1.40 -10.08
C ASN A 52 -14.01 -0.10 -10.27
N ALA A 53 -14.94 -0.86 -10.84
CA ALA A 53 -14.81 -2.31 -11.00
C ALA A 53 -13.55 -2.72 -11.81
N GLU A 54 -13.23 -1.99 -12.88
CA GLU A 54 -12.04 -2.24 -13.69
C GLU A 54 -10.74 -2.03 -12.91
N GLN A 55 -10.66 -0.94 -12.14
CA GLN A 55 -9.51 -0.63 -11.30
C GLN A 55 -9.31 -1.71 -10.22
N LEU A 56 -10.40 -2.15 -9.58
CA LEU A 56 -10.32 -3.24 -8.59
C LEU A 56 -9.88 -4.55 -9.24
N TRP A 57 -10.36 -4.84 -10.46
CA TRP A 57 -9.94 -6.02 -11.20
C TRP A 57 -8.44 -5.99 -11.49
N GLU A 58 -7.94 -4.89 -12.04
CA GLU A 58 -6.53 -4.73 -12.40
C GLU A 58 -5.60 -4.76 -11.17
N THR A 59 -6.04 -4.24 -10.02
CA THR A 59 -5.17 -4.09 -8.85
C THR A 59 -5.24 -5.23 -7.84
N THR A 60 -6.42 -5.83 -7.65
CA THR A 60 -6.66 -6.77 -6.53
C THR A 60 -7.15 -8.15 -6.96
N MET A 61 -7.94 -8.25 -8.03
CA MET A 61 -8.62 -9.51 -8.37
C MET A 61 -7.89 -10.34 -9.43
N ASN A 62 -7.37 -9.71 -10.48
CA ASN A 62 -6.75 -10.40 -11.60
C ASN A 62 -5.47 -11.13 -11.15
N PRO A 63 -5.38 -12.47 -11.28
CA PRO A 63 -4.19 -13.24 -10.88
C PRO A 63 -2.88 -12.76 -11.48
N ASP A 64 -2.91 -12.22 -12.70
CA ASP A 64 -1.71 -11.82 -13.44
C ASP A 64 -1.14 -10.47 -12.97
N THR A 65 -1.99 -9.60 -12.40
CA THR A 65 -1.61 -8.23 -12.03
C THR A 65 -1.79 -7.91 -10.56
N ARG A 66 -2.52 -8.75 -9.81
CA ARG A 66 -2.77 -8.57 -8.37
C ARG A 66 -1.48 -8.71 -7.57
N ARG A 67 -1.42 -7.97 -6.47
CA ARG A 67 -0.33 -8.05 -5.50
C ARG A 67 -0.91 -8.52 -4.15
N LEU A 68 -0.61 -9.77 -3.78
CA LEU A 68 -1.11 -10.38 -2.55
C LEU A 68 0.05 -10.85 -1.67
N LEU A 69 -0.05 -10.57 -0.37
CA LEU A 69 0.84 -11.13 0.64
C LEU A 69 0.21 -12.39 1.26
N ARG A 70 0.94 -13.51 1.23
CA ARG A 70 0.49 -14.74 1.91
C ARG A 70 0.88 -14.69 3.39
N VAL A 71 -0.11 -14.60 4.26
CA VAL A 71 0.11 -14.64 5.72
C VAL A 71 0.47 -16.06 6.15
N SER A 72 1.54 -16.18 6.94
CA SER A 72 1.99 -17.43 7.57
C SER A 72 2.61 -17.12 8.94
N LEU A 73 2.74 -18.14 9.81
CA LEU A 73 3.33 -17.94 11.16
C LEU A 73 4.81 -17.55 11.12
N GLY A 74 5.52 -17.91 10.04
CA GLY A 74 6.93 -17.55 9.86
C GLY A 74 7.81 -18.07 11.01
N SER A 75 8.57 -17.16 11.63
CA SER A 75 9.50 -17.43 12.73
C SER A 75 8.85 -17.46 14.11
N PHE A 76 7.60 -17.02 14.25
CA PHE A 76 6.88 -17.07 15.52
C PHE A 76 6.17 -18.41 15.64
N ASP A 77 6.24 -19.03 16.81
CA ASP A 77 5.42 -20.20 17.08
C ASP A 77 3.96 -19.82 17.32
N ARG A 78 3.10 -20.84 17.39
CA ARG A 78 1.67 -20.67 17.60
C ARG A 78 1.37 -20.03 18.96
N ALA A 79 2.14 -20.34 20.00
CA ALA A 79 1.89 -19.86 21.35
C ALA A 79 2.17 -18.36 21.45
N ALA A 80 3.35 -17.91 21.01
CA ALA A 80 3.76 -16.53 20.97
C ALA A 80 2.83 -15.68 20.08
N THR A 81 2.40 -16.23 18.94
CA THR A 81 1.43 -15.55 18.07
C THR A 81 0.09 -15.36 18.79
N THR A 82 -0.40 -16.39 19.47
CA THR A 82 -1.67 -16.35 20.22
C THR A 82 -1.61 -15.35 21.37
N GLU A 83 -0.50 -15.32 22.11
CA GLU A 83 -0.28 -14.37 23.20
C GLU A 83 -0.30 -12.92 22.69
N ARG A 84 0.37 -12.64 21.58
CA ARG A 84 0.33 -11.32 20.92
C ARG A 84 -1.09 -10.94 20.51
N PHE A 85 -1.85 -11.85 19.92
CA PHE A 85 -3.25 -11.61 19.58
C PHE A 85 -4.11 -11.30 20.82
N THR A 86 -3.92 -12.04 21.90
CA THR A 86 -4.63 -11.80 23.16
C THR A 86 -4.32 -10.41 23.72
N MET A 87 -3.04 -10.02 23.79
CA MET A 87 -2.66 -8.68 24.26
C MET A 87 -3.27 -7.57 23.37
N LEU A 88 -3.23 -7.74 22.05
CA LEU A 88 -3.72 -6.74 21.10
C LEU A 88 -5.25 -6.68 20.97
N MET A 89 -5.97 -7.78 21.17
CA MET A 89 -7.41 -7.87 20.85
C MET A 89 -8.28 -8.29 22.05
N GLY A 90 -7.69 -8.75 23.14
CA GLY A 90 -8.37 -9.21 24.34
C GLY A 90 -9.13 -8.07 25.04
N LYS A 91 -10.37 -8.36 25.48
CA LYS A 91 -11.21 -7.37 26.17
C LYS A 91 -10.62 -6.90 27.51
N GLY A 92 -9.92 -7.79 28.22
CA GLY A 92 -9.28 -7.50 29.51
C GLY A 92 -7.88 -6.88 29.42
N GLU A 93 -7.29 -6.81 28.23
CA GLU A 93 -5.86 -6.49 28.04
C GLU A 93 -5.60 -5.01 27.74
N ALA A 94 -6.52 -4.12 28.10
CA ALA A 94 -6.44 -2.70 27.74
C ALA A 94 -5.17 -2.01 28.31
N GLN A 95 -4.76 -2.37 29.53
CA GLN A 95 -3.54 -1.83 30.15
C GLN A 95 -2.28 -2.36 29.46
N ALA A 96 -2.20 -3.67 29.22
CA ALA A 96 -1.07 -4.30 28.54
C ALA A 96 -0.87 -3.72 27.13
N ARG A 97 -1.97 -3.53 26.37
CA ARG A 97 -1.95 -2.90 25.05
C ARG A 97 -1.45 -1.46 25.09
N ARG A 98 -1.88 -0.67 26.07
CA ARG A 98 -1.43 0.72 26.23
C ARG A 98 0.08 0.78 26.47
N SER A 99 0.59 0.03 27.45
CA SER A 99 2.02 -0.01 27.74
C SER A 99 2.85 -0.52 26.55
N TRP A 100 2.32 -1.49 25.79
CA TRP A 100 2.97 -1.97 24.57
C TRP A 100 3.09 -0.88 23.50
N LEU A 101 1.99 -0.14 23.24
CA LEU A 101 1.96 0.97 22.28
C LEU A 101 2.86 2.14 22.70
N GLU A 102 2.91 2.46 24.00
CA GLU A 102 3.81 3.50 24.53
C GLU A 102 5.28 3.12 24.36
N THR A 103 5.60 1.84 24.58
CA THR A 103 6.97 1.34 24.47
C THR A 103 7.43 1.30 23.02
N HIS A 104 6.63 0.73 22.10
CA HIS A 104 7.06 0.48 20.71
C HIS A 104 6.56 1.54 19.72
N GLY A 105 5.82 2.56 20.17
CA GLY A 105 5.24 3.56 19.28
C GLY A 105 6.27 4.34 18.44
N HIS A 106 7.50 4.47 18.95
CA HIS A 106 8.61 5.12 18.26
C HIS A 106 9.28 4.24 17.20
N GLU A 107 9.03 2.93 17.21
CA GLU A 107 9.62 1.98 16.26
C GLU A 107 8.83 1.90 14.94
N VAL A 108 7.61 2.46 14.92
CA VAL A 108 6.75 2.42 13.74
C VAL A 108 7.12 3.56 12.79
N GLU A 109 7.51 3.22 11.57
CA GLU A 109 7.50 4.17 10.47
C GLU A 109 6.05 4.46 10.10
N ALA A 110 5.55 5.62 10.53
CA ALA A 110 4.26 6.11 10.08
C ALA A 110 4.40 6.55 8.61
N ASP A 111 3.62 5.95 7.72
CA ASP A 111 3.38 6.48 6.36
C ASP A 111 2.64 7.83 6.51
N ILE A 112 3.38 8.93 6.63
CA ILE A 112 2.87 10.32 6.65
C ILE A 112 2.94 10.93 5.26
#